data_AF-A0A1I5CRX0-F1
#
_entry.id   AF-A0A1I5CRX0-F1
#
_cell.length_a   1.000
_cell.length_b   1.000
_cell.length_c   1.000
_cell.angle_alpha   90.00
_cell.angle_beta   90.00
_cell.angle_gamma   90.00
#
_symmetry.space_group_name_H-M   'P 1'
#
loop_
_entity.id
_entity.type
_entity.pdbx_description
1 polymer ?
#
loop_
_entity_poly.entity_id
_entity_poly.type
_entity_poly.pdbx_seq_one_letter_code
_entity_poly.pdbx_strand_id
1 'polypeptide(L)'
;MAVDGNWNLTMTTPMGERQTTLSLKAAGGTLTGTQQAEGNTTEIFDGTVSGDNVSWKVSIDKPMPLTLEFTGTVSGDSINGEMGIGPMGSFPFTGARA
;
A
#
# COMPACT_ATOMS: atom_id res chain seq x y z
N MET A 1 7.05 11.54 10.33
CA MET A 1 5.83 10.88 10.84
C MET A 1 6.05 9.38 10.86
N ALA A 2 5.31 8.63 11.68
CA ALA A 2 5.54 7.20 11.92
C ALA A 2 5.52 6.35 10.62
N VAL A 3 4.76 6.77 9.62
CA VAL A 3 4.63 6.08 8.32
C VAL A 3 5.74 6.42 7.31
N ASP A 4 6.56 7.45 7.56
CA ASP A 4 7.58 7.88 6.59
C ASP A 4 8.70 6.84 6.45
N GLY A 5 8.99 6.46 5.21
CA GLY A 5 10.08 5.56 4.86
C GLY A 5 9.67 4.46 3.89
N ASN A 6 10.51 3.44 3.80
CA ASN A 6 10.32 2.28 2.98
C ASN A 6 9.68 1.14 3.80
N TRP A 7 8.74 0.45 3.19
CA TRP A 7 7.96 -0.63 3.79
C TRP A 7 7.98 -1.83 2.86
N ASN A 8 8.29 -3.00 3.40
CA ASN A 8 8.14 -4.27 2.70
C ASN A 8 6.75 -4.81 3.01
N LEU A 9 5.85 -4.72 2.03
CA LEU A 9 4.51 -5.30 2.08
C LEU A 9 4.54 -6.75 1.62
N THR A 10 3.91 -7.63 2.38
CA THR A 10 3.58 -9.00 2.02
C THR A 10 2.07 -9.10 1.86
N MET A 11 1.61 -9.24 0.63
CA MET A 11 0.20 -9.37 0.28
C MET A 11 -0.15 -10.84 0.14
N THR A 12 -1.15 -11.32 0.88
CA THR A 12 -1.59 -12.72 0.80
C THR A 12 -2.78 -12.79 -0.16
N THR A 13 -2.53 -13.14 -1.41
CA THR A 13 -3.57 -13.30 -2.43
C THR A 13 -3.89 -14.79 -2.64
N PRO A 14 -5.05 -15.16 -3.22
CA PRO A 14 -5.38 -16.55 -3.56
C PRO A 14 -4.41 -17.18 -4.57
N MET A 15 -3.66 -16.34 -5.30
CA MET A 15 -2.60 -16.77 -6.21
C MET A 15 -1.26 -17.05 -5.49
N GLY A 16 -1.13 -16.66 -4.22
CA GLY A 16 0.10 -16.78 -3.42
C GLY A 16 0.45 -15.49 -2.65
N GLU A 17 1.49 -15.59 -1.83
CA GLU A 17 2.09 -14.43 -1.17
C GLU A 17 2.95 -13.64 -2.16
N ARG A 18 2.70 -12.33 -2.24
CA ARG A 18 3.46 -11.40 -3.09
C ARG A 18 4.13 -10.35 -2.24
N GLN A 19 5.44 -10.21 -2.40
CA GLN A 19 6.21 -9.16 -1.73
C GLN A 19 6.30 -7.93 -2.63
N THR A 20 6.11 -6.75 -2.03
CA THR A 20 6.14 -5.45 -2.68
C THR A 20 6.86 -4.46 -1.78
N THR A 21 7.53 -3.48 -2.35
CA THR A 21 8.19 -2.42 -1.59
C THR A 21 7.40 -1.13 -1.76
N LEU A 22 7.00 -0.51 -0.67
CA LEU A 22 6.22 0.73 -0.64
C LEU A 22 7.07 1.83 -0.02
N SER A 23 7.27 2.92 -0.76
CA SER A 23 7.92 4.14 -0.26
C SER A 23 6.84 5.15 0.08
N LEU A 24 6.68 5.50 1.35
CA LEU A 24 5.69 6.45 1.83
C LEU A 24 6.34 7.71 2.41
N LYS A 25 5.66 8.83 2.18
CA LYS A 25 5.98 10.14 2.71
C LYS A 25 4.69 10.88 3.04
N ALA A 26 4.45 11.09 4.32
CA ALA A 26 3.40 11.89 4.89
C ALA A 26 3.81 13.37 4.93
N ALA A 27 2.94 14.22 4.38
CA ALA A 27 3.07 15.67 4.43
C ALA A 27 1.75 16.26 4.95
N GLY A 28 1.74 16.71 6.20
CA GLY A 28 0.59 17.44 6.77
C GLY A 28 -0.74 16.68 6.80
N GLY A 29 -0.73 15.35 6.78
CA GLY A 29 -1.95 14.49 6.74
C GLY A 29 -2.21 13.85 5.37
N THR A 30 -1.51 14.28 4.32
CA THR A 30 -1.55 13.63 3.01
C THR A 30 -0.41 12.62 2.90
N LEU A 31 -0.72 11.43 2.41
CA LEU A 31 0.25 10.37 2.16
C LEU A 31 0.62 10.39 0.68
N THR A 32 1.91 10.44 0.38
CA THR A 32 2.45 10.41 -0.99
C THR A 32 3.51 9.34 -1.08
N GLY A 33 3.73 8.75 -2.24
CA GLY A 33 4.62 7.62 -2.32
C GLY A 33 4.58 6.84 -3.62
N THR A 34 5.39 5.79 -3.66
CA THR A 34 5.49 4.87 -4.79
C THR A 34 5.48 3.45 -4.29
N GLN A 35 4.73 2.58 -4.98
CA GLN A 35 4.67 1.16 -4.72
C GLN A 35 5.38 0.40 -5.83
N GLN A 36 6.26 -0.51 -5.47
CA GLN A 36 7.02 -1.34 -6.39
C GLN A 36 6.65 -2.81 -6.19
N ALA A 37 6.11 -3.44 -7.23
CA ALA A 37 5.71 -4.84 -7.24
C ALA A 37 6.18 -5.54 -8.51
N GLU A 38 6.87 -6.69 -8.39
CA GLU A 38 7.33 -7.50 -9.52
C GLU A 38 8.08 -6.70 -10.62
N GLY A 39 8.84 -5.66 -10.22
CA GLY A 39 9.57 -4.79 -11.14
C GLY A 39 8.76 -3.65 -11.77
N ASN A 40 7.47 -3.54 -11.46
CA ASN A 40 6.63 -2.40 -11.83
C ASN A 40 6.57 -1.42 -10.68
N THR A 41 6.86 -0.14 -10.96
CA THR A 41 6.71 0.96 -10.00
C THR A 41 5.49 1.76 -10.38
N THR A 42 4.60 1.95 -9.42
CA THR A 42 3.35 2.70 -9.57
C THR A 42 3.28 3.77 -8.49
N GLU A 43 2.86 4.98 -8.86
CA GLU A 43 2.66 6.05 -7.89
C GLU A 43 1.35 5.83 -7.13
N ILE A 44 1.36 6.16 -5.83
CA ILE A 44 0.15 6.16 -5.03
C ILE A 44 -0.55 7.51 -5.18
N PHE A 45 -1.88 7.50 -5.11
CA PHE A 45 -2.72 8.69 -5.13
C PHE A 45 -3.82 8.58 -4.06
N ASP A 46 -4.48 9.70 -3.76
CA ASP A 46 -5.49 9.77 -2.69
C ASP A 46 -5.01 9.20 -1.34
N GLY A 47 -3.71 9.36 -1.08
CA GLY A 47 -3.12 8.91 0.16
C GLY A 47 -3.49 9.82 1.33
N THR A 48 -3.96 9.23 2.42
CA THR A 48 -4.27 9.93 3.67
C THR A 48 -3.66 9.20 4.86
N VAL A 49 -3.26 9.98 5.85
CA VAL A 49 -2.76 9.45 7.12
C VAL A 49 -3.43 10.20 8.27
N SER A 50 -3.97 9.43 9.22
CA SER A 50 -4.65 9.94 10.41
C SER A 50 -4.17 9.16 11.63
N GLY A 51 -3.22 9.74 12.38
CA GLY A 51 -2.57 9.06 13.50
C GLY A 51 -1.83 7.81 13.02
N ASP A 52 -2.38 6.66 13.38
CA ASP A 52 -1.85 5.34 13.04
C ASP A 52 -2.51 4.75 11.77
N ASN A 53 -3.67 5.27 11.36
CA ASN A 53 -4.38 4.79 10.19
C ASN A 53 -3.83 5.43 8.92
N VAL A 54 -3.61 4.59 7.91
CA VAL A 54 -3.09 4.95 6.60
C VAL A 54 -4.01 4.39 5.53
N SER A 55 -4.30 5.18 4.50
CA SER A 55 -4.98 4.66 3.32
C SER A 55 -4.40 5.32 2.08
N TRP A 56 -4.29 4.57 1.00
CA TRP A 56 -3.81 5.08 -0.28
C TRP A 56 -4.39 4.24 -1.40
N LYS A 57 -4.42 4.81 -2.60
CA LYS A 57 -4.87 4.12 -3.81
C LYS A 57 -3.74 4.04 -4.82
N VAL A 58 -3.76 3.01 -5.65
CA VAL A 58 -2.79 2.80 -6.72
C VAL A 58 -3.56 2.46 -7.98
N SER A 59 -3.30 3.20 -9.06
CA SER A 59 -3.98 2.98 -10.33
C SER A 59 -2.99 2.34 -11.29
N ILE A 60 -3.28 1.12 -11.70
CA ILE A 60 -2.54 0.43 -12.74
C ILE A 60 -3.25 0.74 -14.05
N ASP A 61 -2.62 1.44 -14.98
CA ASP A 61 -3.24 1.84 -16.26
C ASP A 61 -3.16 0.78 -17.37
N LYS A 62 -2.22 -0.17 -17.30
CA LYS A 62 -1.99 -1.18 -18.34
C LYS A 62 -1.67 -2.58 -17.78
N PRO A 63 -2.11 -3.65 -18.47
CA PRO A 63 -2.93 -3.69 -19.68
C PRO A 63 -4.45 -3.49 -19.45
N MET A 64 -4.91 -3.44 -18.20
CA MET A 64 -6.29 -3.12 -17.84
C MET A 64 -6.28 -2.11 -16.69
N PRO A 65 -7.03 -1.00 -16.79
CA PRO A 65 -7.10 0.01 -15.73
C PRO A 65 -7.71 -0.62 -14.46
N LEU A 66 -6.91 -0.75 -13.41
CA LEU A 66 -7.36 -1.30 -12.13
C LEU A 66 -6.91 -0.42 -10.98
N THR A 67 -7.86 -0.05 -10.12
CA THR A 67 -7.60 0.68 -8.89
C THR A 67 -7.45 -0.30 -7.75
N LEU A 68 -6.27 -0.29 -7.14
CA LEU A 68 -5.97 -0.96 -5.89
C LEU A 68 -6.19 0.04 -4.76
N GLU A 69 -7.02 -0.32 -3.78
CA GLU A 69 -7.24 0.48 -2.58
C GLU A 69 -6.58 -0.21 -1.40
N PHE A 70 -5.65 0.47 -0.74
CA PHE A 70 -4.97 -0.04 0.44
C PHE A 70 -5.44 0.71 1.66
N THR A 71 -5.85 -0.01 2.68
CA THR A 71 -6.18 0.54 4.00
C THR A 71 -5.43 -0.25 5.05
N GLY A 72 -4.74 0.44 5.95
CA GLY A 72 -3.96 -0.21 6.98
C GLY A 72 -3.78 0.65 8.22
N THR A 73 -3.23 0.02 9.23
CA THR A 73 -2.84 0.66 10.49
C THR A 73 -1.36 0.39 10.72
N VAL A 74 -0.61 1.46 10.93
CA VAL A 74 0.79 1.42 11.33
C VAL A 74 0.86 1.19 12.84
N SER A 75 1.63 0.22 13.28
CA SER A 75 1.87 -0.08 14.69
C SER A 75 3.36 -0.25 14.92
N GLY A 76 4.02 0.85 15.30
CA GLY A 76 5.48 0.89 15.43
C GLY A 76 6.14 0.72 14.06
N ASP A 77 6.80 -0.42 13.85
CA ASP A 77 7.52 -0.78 12.62
C ASP A 77 6.78 -1.83 11.77
N SER A 78 5.50 -2.09 12.07
CA SER A 78 4.63 -3.00 11.32
C SER A 78 3.42 -2.26 10.76
N ILE A 79 2.92 -2.73 9.62
CA ILE A 79 1.65 -2.30 9.01
C ILE A 79 0.78 -3.54 8.87
N ASN A 80 -0.49 -3.41 9.22
CA ASN A 80 -1.48 -4.46 8.99
C ASN A 80 -2.71 -3.84 8.36
N GLY A 81 -3.23 -4.47 7.31
CA GLY A 81 -4.32 -3.89 6.55
C GLY A 81 -4.92 -4.83 5.53
N GLU A 82 -5.78 -4.25 4.68
CA GLU A 82 -6.42 -4.91 3.56
C GLU A 82 -6.22 -4.11 2.27
N MET A 83 -5.97 -4.84 1.20
CA MET A 83 -5.83 -4.33 -0.16
C MET A 83 -7.04 -4.78 -0.97
N GLY A 84 -7.90 -3.85 -1.35
CA GLY A 84 -8.95 -4.02 -2.34
C GLY A 84 -8.40 -4.00 -3.77
N ILE A 85 -8.64 -5.06 -4.54
CA ILE A 85 -8.30 -5.17 -5.96
C ILE A 85 -9.58 -5.04 -6.80
N GLY A 86 -10.24 -3.87 -6.77
CA GLY A 86 -11.46 -3.61 -7.53
C GLY A 86 -12.48 -4.77 -7.51
N PRO A 87 -12.95 -5.27 -8.68
CA PRO A 87 -13.94 -6.36 -8.75
C PRO A 87 -13.41 -7.72 -8.28
N MET A 88 -12.12 -7.84 -8.00
CA MET A 88 -11.44 -9.09 -7.62
C MET A 88 -11.53 -9.37 -6.11
N GLY A 89 -11.99 -8.40 -5.31
CA GLY A 89 -12.17 -8.52 -3.86
C GLY A 89 -11.08 -7.83 -3.04
N SER A 90 -11.18 -7.91 -1.71
CA SER A 90 -10.15 -7.43 -0.78
C SER A 90 -9.32 -8.58 -0.22
N PHE A 91 -8.03 -8.34 -0.05
CA PHE A 91 -7.07 -9.31 0.46
C PHE A 91 -6.27 -8.72 1.62
N PRO A 92 -6.00 -9.49 2.68
CA PRO A 92 -5.16 -9.01 3.77
C PRO A 92 -3.73 -8.81 3.29
N PHE A 93 -3.10 -7.75 3.78
CA PHE A 93 -1.67 -7.53 3.63
C PHE A 93 -1.03 -7.19 4.97
N THR A 94 0.23 -7.54 5.08
CA THR A 94 1.09 -7.15 6.20
C THR A 94 2.26 -6.35 5.64
N GLY A 95 2.83 -5.47 6.43
CA GLY A 95 3.98 -4.67 6.07
C GLY A 95 4.95 -4.62 7.23
N ALA A 96 6.25 -4.62 6.92
CA ALA A 96 7.30 -4.36 7.88
C ALA A 96 8.18 -3.24 7.34
N ARG A 97 8.72 -2.41 8.22
CA ARG A 97 9.67 -1.37 7.81
C ARG A 97 10.92 -1.99 7.18
N ALA A 98 11.38 -1.43 6.05
CA ALA A 98 12.55 -1.90 5.32
C ALA A 98 13.87 -1.40 5.95
#